data_AF-R5FIF1-F1
#
_entry.id   AF-R5FIF1-F1
#
_cell.length_a   1.000
_cell.length_b   1.000
_cell.length_c   1.000
_cell.angle_alpha   90.00
_cell.angle_beta   90.00
_cell.angle_gamma   90.00
#
_symmetry.space_group_name_H-M   'P 1'
#
loop_
_entity.id
_entity.type
_entity.pdbx_description
1 polymer ?
#
loop_
_entity_poly.entity_id
_entity_poly.type
_entity_poly.pdbx_seq_one_letter_code
_entity_poly.pdbx_strand_id
1 'polypeptide(L)'
;MGYFDLPRFCDVCGAHPASVKRYVVFEDGRIAELAVCAYCAMSDRNLLTADELEAILPQEDCCPTCHTPLSKIQKSLYVGCADCYDHFRAQILKNVVECQGRRKHIGKRPGGKRNG
;
A
#
# COMPACT_ATOMS: atom_id res chain seq x y z
N MET A 1 -0.83 -31.71 15.09
CA MET A 1 0.34 -31.10 15.76
C MET A 1 0.30 -29.63 15.45
N GLY A 2 -0.34 -28.83 16.32
CA GLY A 2 -0.58 -27.41 16.07
C GLY A 2 0.67 -26.61 16.41
N TYR A 3 1.15 -25.82 15.46
CA TYR A 3 2.08 -24.73 15.74
C TYR A 3 1.31 -23.71 16.56
N PHE A 4 1.44 -23.78 17.89
CA PHE A 4 1.04 -22.68 18.75
C PHE A 4 1.87 -21.48 18.33
N ASP A 5 1.24 -20.49 17.70
CA ASP A 5 1.82 -19.20 17.36
C ASP A 5 2.73 -18.73 18.50
N LEU A 6 4.04 -18.66 18.24
CA LEU A 6 4.95 -18.06 19.22
C LEU A 6 4.49 -16.60 19.43
N PRO A 7 4.38 -16.15 20.69
CA PRO A 7 3.92 -14.81 20.96
C PRO A 7 4.91 -13.82 20.35
N ARG A 8 4.44 -13.03 19.39
CA ARG A 8 5.19 -11.90 18.84
C ARG A 8 5.48 -10.94 20.00
N PHE A 9 6.76 -10.61 20.20
CA PHE A 9 7.17 -9.66 21.24
C PHE A 9 6.89 -8.22 20.80
N CYS A 10 6.81 -7.32 21.79
CA CYS A 10 6.59 -5.90 21.57
C CYS A 10 7.65 -5.31 20.63
N ASP A 11 7.22 -4.73 19.51
CA ASP A 11 8.10 -4.10 18.52
C ASP A 11 8.83 -2.86 19.08
N VAL A 12 8.33 -2.25 20.18
CA VAL A 12 8.92 -1.05 20.79
C VAL A 12 9.97 -1.36 21.85
N CYS A 13 9.73 -2.35 22.72
CA CYS A 13 10.62 -2.64 23.85
C CYS A 13 11.24 -4.03 23.84
N GLY A 14 10.72 -4.97 23.04
CA GLY A 14 11.18 -6.36 22.99
C GLY A 14 10.98 -7.19 24.26
N ALA A 15 10.58 -6.57 25.38
CA ALA A 15 10.62 -7.19 26.72
C ALA A 15 9.38 -8.03 27.06
N HIS A 16 8.24 -7.72 26.44
CA HIS A 16 6.95 -8.34 26.76
C HIS A 16 6.24 -8.80 25.48
N PRO A 17 5.42 -9.86 25.55
CA PRO A 17 4.50 -10.21 24.47
C PRO A 17 3.66 -9.01 24.03
N ALA A 18 3.52 -8.83 22.72
CA ALA A 18 2.60 -7.85 22.18
C ALA A 18 1.16 -8.24 22.49
N SER A 19 0.36 -7.26 22.89
CA SER A 19 -1.04 -7.46 23.28
C SER A 19 -1.99 -6.50 22.55
N VAL A 20 -1.45 -5.46 21.90
CA VAL A 20 -2.20 -4.41 21.22
C VAL A 20 -1.56 -4.12 19.87
N LYS A 21 -2.38 -3.84 18.85
CA LYS A 21 -1.92 -3.31 17.56
C LYS A 21 -2.01 -1.78 17.57
N ARG A 22 -0.96 -1.10 17.12
CA ARG A 22 -0.92 0.35 16.95
C ARG A 22 -0.65 0.67 15.48
N TYR A 23 -1.42 1.61 14.93
CA TYR A 23 -1.26 2.08 13.56
C TYR A 23 -0.54 3.42 13.58
N VAL A 24 0.47 3.57 12.73
CA VAL A 24 1.16 4.84 12.48
C VAL A 24 0.81 5.27 11.08
N VAL A 25 0.19 6.44 10.94
CA VAL A 25 -0.13 7.06 9.65
C VAL A 25 0.98 8.06 9.33
N PHE A 26 1.60 7.89 8.17
CA PHE A 26 2.67 8.77 7.70
C PHE A 26 2.10 9.93 6.87
N GLU A 27 2.90 10.97 6.67
CA GLU A 27 2.52 12.15 5.87
C GLU A 27 2.14 11.79 4.42
N ASP A 28 2.74 10.74 3.86
CA ASP A 28 2.47 10.23 2.52
C ASP A 28 1.23 9.31 2.44
N GLY A 29 0.53 9.10 3.56
CA GLY A 29 -0.66 8.26 3.66
C GLY A 29 -0.39 6.77 3.82
N ARG A 30 0.88 6.33 3.88
CA ARG A 30 1.20 4.95 4.27
C ARG A 30 0.76 4.70 5.72
N ILE A 31 0.53 3.43 6.02
CA ILE A 31 0.16 2.96 7.37
C ILE A 31 1.11 1.83 7.76
N ALA A 32 1.82 1.98 8.88
CA ALA A 32 2.56 0.88 9.50
C ALA A 32 1.74 0.28 10.64
N GLU A 33 1.77 -1.05 10.75
CA GLU A 33 1.17 -1.80 11.85
C GLU A 33 2.27 -2.25 12.83
N LEU A 34 2.15 -1.84 14.09
CA LEU A 34 3.04 -2.21 15.19
C LEU A 34 2.32 -3.09 16.20
N ALA A 35 2.94 -4.21 16.59
CA ALA A 35 2.51 -5.07 17.67
C ALA A 35 3.22 -4.64 18.96
N VAL A 36 2.49 -4.06 19.92
CA VAL A 36 3.06 -3.49 21.15
C VAL A 36 2.45 -4.08 22.41
N CYS A 37 3.18 -4.07 23.52
CA CYS A 37 2.67 -4.49 24.82
C CYS A 37 1.75 -3.41 25.44
N ALA A 38 0.92 -3.79 26.41
CA ALA A 38 -0.02 -2.89 27.08
C ALA A 38 0.67 -1.64 27.68
N TYR A 39 1.87 -1.79 28.25
CA TYR A 39 2.62 -0.67 28.81
C TYR A 39 3.07 0.34 27.74
N CYS A 40 3.63 -0.14 26.63
CA CYS A 40 4.05 0.72 25.52
C CYS A 40 2.86 1.35 24.79
N ALA A 41 1.71 0.67 24.75
CA ALA A 41 0.48 1.23 24.19
C ALA A 41 -0.04 2.45 24.98
N MET A 42 0.20 2.48 26.30
CA MET A 42 -0.25 3.56 27.19
C MET A 42 0.73 4.74 27.31
N SER A 43 1.97 4.60 26.82
CA SER A 43 3.00 5.64 26.95
C SER A 43 3.20 6.45 25.67
N ASP A 44 3.52 7.74 25.80
CA ASP A 44 4.00 8.61 24.71
C ASP A 44 5.49 8.45 24.41
N ARG A 45 6.13 7.33 24.83
CA ARG A 45 7.53 7.10 24.45
C ARG A 45 7.62 7.01 22.93
N ASN A 46 8.47 7.87 22.37
CA ASN A 46 8.64 7.97 20.93
C ASN A 46 9.13 6.63 20.37
N LEU A 47 8.46 6.22 19.31
CA LEU A 47 8.42 4.88 18.77
C LEU A 47 9.49 4.77 17.71
N LEU A 48 10.52 3.98 18.00
CA LEU A 48 11.50 3.55 17.02
C LEU A 48 12.39 4.70 16.53
N THR A 49 13.65 4.40 16.25
CA THR A 49 14.50 5.29 15.48
C THR A 49 13.97 5.43 14.05
N ALA A 50 14.42 6.46 13.32
CA ALA A 50 14.01 6.65 11.92
C ALA A 50 14.30 5.39 11.09
N ASP A 51 15.46 4.76 11.28
CA ASP A 51 15.86 3.51 10.62
C ASP A 51 14.94 2.33 10.96
N GLU A 52 14.58 2.17 12.24
CA GLU A 52 13.67 1.11 12.68
C GLU A 52 12.26 1.32 12.15
N LEU A 53 11.79 2.57 12.05
CA LEU A 53 10.51 2.89 11.44
C LEU A 53 10.52 2.59 9.93
N GLU A 54 11.63 2.85 9.25
CA GLU A 54 11.81 2.56 7.82
C GLU A 54 11.83 1.05 7.51
N ALA A 55 12.31 0.22 8.44
CA ALA A 55 12.25 -1.23 8.33
C ALA A 55 10.80 -1.79 8.44
N ILE A 56 9.90 -1.06 9.10
CA ILE A 56 8.51 -1.48 9.33
C ILE A 56 7.54 -0.74 8.38
N LEU A 57 8.01 0.34 7.76
CA LEU A 57 7.31 1.06 6.72
C LEU A 57 7.00 0.11 5.55
N PRO A 58 5.76 0.14 5.03
CA PRO A 58 5.47 -0.50 3.76
C PRO A 58 6.41 0.08 2.70
N GLN A 59 7.30 -0.78 2.18
CA GLN A 59 8.19 -0.45 1.07
C GLN A 59 7.32 -0.16 -0.15
N GLU A 60 7.67 0.90 -0.88
CA GLU A 60 6.96 1.24 -2.10
C GLU A 60 7.16 0.14 -3.16
N ASP A 61 6.06 -0.38 -3.70
CA ASP A 61 6.13 -1.41 -4.73
C ASP A 61 6.73 -0.83 -6.02
N CYS A 62 7.87 -1.38 -6.43
CA CYS A 62 8.72 -0.89 -7.51
C CYS A 62 8.87 -1.96 -8.60
N CYS A 63 8.94 -1.53 -9.86
CA CYS A 63 9.19 -2.45 -10.96
C CYS A 63 10.56 -3.15 -10.76
N PRO A 64 10.64 -4.49 -10.85
CA PRO A 64 11.90 -5.21 -10.63
C PRO A 64 12.97 -4.95 -11.71
N THR A 65 12.57 -4.45 -12.88
CA THR A 65 13.48 -4.21 -14.02
C THR A 65 13.99 -2.77 -14.05
N CYS A 66 13.09 -1.79 -14.00
CA CYS A 66 13.45 -0.37 -14.16
C CYS A 66 13.27 0.46 -12.90
N HIS A 67 12.89 -0.17 -11.78
CA HIS A 67 12.75 0.46 -10.46
C HIS A 67 11.76 1.63 -10.43
N THR A 68 10.88 1.74 -11.44
CA THR A 68 9.82 2.75 -11.43
C THR A 68 8.80 2.42 -10.35
N PRO A 69 8.51 3.33 -9.41
CA PRO A 69 7.55 3.09 -8.34
C PRO A 69 6.11 3.14 -8.86
N LEU A 70 5.24 2.34 -8.25
CA LEU A 70 3.81 2.31 -8.56
C LEU A 70 3.16 3.70 -8.43
N SER A 71 3.53 4.49 -7.41
CA SER A 71 2.93 5.82 -7.21
C SER A 71 3.20 6.77 -8.38
N LYS A 72 4.37 6.66 -9.03
CA LYS A 72 4.71 7.45 -10.22
C LYS A 72 3.83 7.05 -11.41
N ILE A 73 3.57 5.76 -11.57
CA ILE A 73 2.66 5.26 -12.62
C ILE A 73 1.22 5.71 -12.34
N GLN A 74 0.77 5.66 -11.08
CA GLN A 74 -0.58 6.12 -10.71
C GLN A 74 -0.77 7.62 -10.91
N LYS A 75 0.23 8.44 -10.53
CA LYS A 75 0.18 9.90 -10.69
C LYS A 75 0.27 10.35 -12.14
N SER A 76 1.14 9.71 -12.93
CA SER A 76 1.43 10.15 -14.31
C SER A 76 0.63 9.41 -15.37
N LEU A 77 0.11 8.23 -15.05
CA LEU A 77 -0.51 7.26 -15.97
C LEU A 77 0.44 6.69 -17.05
N TYR A 78 1.74 6.97 -16.95
CA TYR A 78 2.76 6.41 -17.84
C TYR A 78 3.54 5.29 -17.13
N VAL A 79 3.75 4.19 -17.84
CA VAL A 79 4.61 3.09 -17.38
C VAL A 79 6.09 3.37 -17.71
N GLY A 80 7.00 2.80 -16.92
CA GLY A 80 8.44 3.04 -17.09
C GLY A 80 9.11 2.17 -18.15
N CYS A 81 8.81 0.86 -18.18
CA CYS A 81 9.34 -0.09 -19.16
C CYS A 81 8.27 -1.15 -19.52
N ALA A 82 8.60 -2.12 -20.38
CA ALA A 82 7.69 -3.18 -20.78
C ALA A 82 7.18 -4.01 -19.57
N ASP A 83 8.06 -4.35 -18.63
CA ASP A 83 7.73 -5.19 -17.48
C ASP A 83 6.85 -4.48 -16.43
N CYS A 84 6.77 -3.15 -16.47
CA CYS A 84 5.88 -2.39 -15.59
C CYS A 84 4.40 -2.75 -15.81
N TYR A 85 4.02 -3.10 -17.05
CA TYR A 85 2.64 -3.49 -17.35
C TYR A 85 2.24 -4.78 -16.66
N ASP A 86 3.12 -5.78 -16.66
CA ASP A 86 2.82 -7.08 -16.06
C ASP A 86 2.91 -7.02 -14.55
N HIS A 87 3.94 -6.37 -14.01
CA HIS A 87 4.15 -6.23 -12.57
C HIS A 87 3.02 -5.45 -11.88
N PHE A 88 2.54 -4.37 -12.50
CA PHE A 88 1.47 -3.52 -11.93
C PHE A 88 0.11 -3.67 -12.63
N ARG A 89 -0.12 -4.82 -13.27
CA ARG A 89 -1.27 -5.03 -14.17
C ARG A 89 -2.62 -4.70 -13.52
N ALA A 90 -2.83 -5.16 -12.29
CA ALA A 90 -4.10 -4.97 -11.59
C ALA A 90 -4.38 -3.49 -11.31
N GLN A 91 -3.36 -2.74 -10.89
CA GLN A 91 -3.43 -1.33 -10.56
C GLN A 91 -3.59 -0.48 -11.82
N ILE A 92 -2.83 -0.79 -12.88
CA ILE A 92 -2.95 -0.10 -14.18
C ILE A 92 -4.35 -0.31 -14.78
N LEU A 93 -4.90 -1.54 -14.74
CA LEU A 93 -6.24 -1.80 -15.24
C LEU A 93 -7.32 -1.03 -14.49
N LYS A 94 -7.15 -0.82 -13.17
CA LYS A 94 -8.05 0.06 -12.40
C LYS A 94 -8.01 1.49 -12.94
N ASN A 95 -6.82 2.05 -13.15
CA ASN A 95 -6.64 3.41 -13.69
C ASN A 95 -7.26 3.54 -15.09
N VAL A 96 -7.09 2.54 -15.96
CA VAL A 96 -7.67 2.55 -17.32
C VAL A 96 -9.20 2.61 -17.26
N VAL A 97 -9.82 1.83 -16.36
CA VAL A 97 -11.28 1.85 -16.18
C VAL A 97 -11.77 3.20 -15.65
N GLU A 98 -11.04 3.81 -14.72
CA GLU A 98 -11.36 5.13 -14.16
C GLU A 98 -11.23 6.24 -15.23
N CYS A 99 -10.16 6.25 -16.04
CA CYS A 99 -9.98 7.24 -17.11
C CYS A 99 -10.98 7.09 -18.26
N GLN A 100 -11.37 5.86 -18.61
CA GLN A 100 -12.25 5.61 -19.76
C GLN A 100 -13.74 5.66 -19.41
N GLY A 101 -14.10 5.68 -18.12
CA GLY A 101 -15.48 5.76 -17.61
C GLY A 101 -16.37 4.54 -17.89
N ARG A 102 -16.04 3.69 -18.87
CA ARG A 102 -16.69 2.39 -19.15
C ARG A 102 -15.66 1.36 -19.56
N ARG A 103 -15.79 0.14 -19.04
CA ARG A 103 -14.97 -1.03 -19.37
C ARG A 103 -15.09 -1.50 -20.84
N LYS A 104 -16.12 -1.03 -21.55
CA LYS A 104 -16.41 -1.41 -22.95
C LYS A 104 -16.82 -0.16 -23.74
N HIS A 105 -16.02 0.17 -24.76
CA HIS A 105 -16.36 1.21 -25.73
C HIS A 105 -17.41 0.67 -26.72
N ILE A 106 -18.65 1.15 -26.64
CA ILE A 106 -19.77 0.70 -27.51
C ILE A 106 -19.90 1.45 -28.85
N GLY A 107 -18.96 2.37 -29.15
CA GLY A 107 -18.98 3.15 -30.38
C GLY A 107 -19.98 4.33 -30.34
N LYS A 108 -19.76 5.32 -31.21
CA LYS A 108 -20.81 6.29 -31.54
C LYS A 108 -21.74 5.64 -32.58
N ARG A 109 -23.01 5.45 -32.23
CA ARG A 109 -24.03 5.08 -33.23
C ARG A 109 -24.23 6.28 -34.17
N PRO A 110 -24.10 6.14 -35.50
CA PRO A 110 -24.54 7.18 -36.42
C PRO A 110 -26.06 7.39 -36.22
N GLY A 111 -26.49 8.62 -35.87
CA GLY A 111 -27.90 9.03 -35.87
C GLY A 111 -28.65 9.18 -34.53
N GLY A 112 -28.01 9.09 -33.36
CA GLY A 112 -28.73 9.20 -32.07
C GLY A 112 -29.06 10.64 -31.65
N LYS A 113 -30.33 11.06 -31.67
CA LYS A 113 -30.78 12.29 -31.00
C LYS A 113 -30.66 12.12 -29.48
N ARG A 114 -30.05 13.11 -28.79
CA ARG A 114 -30.09 13.21 -27.32
C ARG A 114 -31.48 13.75 -26.95
N ASN A 115 -32.35 12.93 -26.38
CA ASN A 115 -33.51 13.47 -25.67
C ASN A 115 -32.99 14.01 -24.32
N GLY A 116 -33.36 15.26 -24.04
CA GLY A 116 -33.00 15.98 -22.83
C GLY A 116 -33.68 15.43 -21.59
#